data_AF-A0A967Q158-F1
#
_entry.id   AF-A0A967Q158-F1
#
_cell.length_a   1.000
_cell.length_b   1.000
_cell.length_c   1.000
_cell.angle_alpha   90.00
_cell.angle_beta   90.00
_cell.angle_gamma   90.00
#
_symmetry.space_group_name_H-M   'P 1'
#
loop_
_entity.id
_entity.type
_entity.pdbx_description
1 polymer ?
#
loop_
_entity_poly.entity_id
_entity_poly.type
_entity_poly.pdbx_seq_one_letter_code
_entity_poly.pdbx_strand_id
1 'polypeptide(L)'
;DRPVRDAFRAGSGYWEAISDEVSLGQWQLDIGKSCRLQLEAAGISGEKIDAVAECTCCHRELFFSHRRDQGVTGRQMGFVLMK
;
A
#
# COMPACT_ATOMS: atom_id res chain seq x y z
N ASP A 1 3.65 -0.74 -12.94
CA ASP A 1 4.09 -0.52 -14.33
C ASP A 1 4.88 0.79 -14.39
N ARG A 2 5.31 1.21 -15.58
CA ARG A 2 6.14 2.42 -15.74
C ARG A 2 5.42 3.70 -15.25
N PRO A 3 4.15 3.96 -15.61
CA PRO A 3 3.44 5.15 -15.10
C PRO A 3 3.38 5.23 -13.58
N VAL A 4 3.05 4.12 -12.90
CA VAL A 4 3.02 4.08 -11.43
C VAL A 4 4.41 4.34 -10.85
N ARG A 5 5.44 3.66 -11.37
CA ARG A 5 6.82 3.88 -10.92
C ARG A 5 7.24 5.33 -11.02
N ASP A 6 7.04 5.93 -12.18
CA ASP A 6 7.49 7.29 -12.46
C ASP A 6 6.74 8.29 -11.57
N ALA A 7 5.46 8.06 -11.29
CA ALA A 7 4.68 8.84 -10.32
C ALA A 7 5.20 8.72 -8.87
N PHE A 8 5.51 7.51 -8.39
CA PHE A 8 6.08 7.32 -7.05
C PHE A 8 7.46 7.94 -6.91
N ARG A 9 8.30 7.85 -7.95
CA ARG A 9 9.65 8.47 -7.98
C ARG A 9 9.58 10.00 -7.94
N ALA A 10 8.61 10.60 -8.63
CA ALA A 10 8.41 12.05 -8.62
C ALA A 10 7.72 12.56 -7.34
N GLY A 11 6.91 11.71 -6.69
CA GLY A 11 6.14 12.05 -5.49
C GLY A 11 6.85 11.66 -4.19
N SER A 12 6.40 10.56 -3.57
CA SER A 12 6.86 10.12 -2.24
C SER A 12 8.34 9.77 -2.17
N GLY A 13 8.98 9.47 -3.31
CA GLY A 13 10.31 8.87 -3.35
C GLY A 13 10.30 7.41 -2.87
N TYR A 14 11.48 6.94 -2.42
CA TYR A 14 11.72 5.61 -1.84
C TYR A 14 11.48 4.40 -2.75
N TRP A 15 11.39 4.59 -4.07
CA TRP A 15 11.05 3.52 -5.02
C TRP A 15 11.86 2.23 -4.81
N GLU A 16 13.17 2.35 -4.64
CA GLU A 16 14.08 1.22 -4.42
C GLU A 16 13.81 0.47 -3.10
N ALA A 17 13.26 1.16 -2.11
CA ALA A 17 12.95 0.57 -0.80
C ALA A 17 11.55 -0.07 -0.76
N ILE A 18 10.63 0.30 -1.65
CA ILE A 18 9.22 -0.09 -1.60
C ILE A 18 8.78 -0.96 -2.79
N SER A 19 9.68 -1.32 -3.69
CA SER A 19 9.31 -2.08 -4.88
C SER A 19 10.37 -3.12 -5.25
N ASP A 20 9.87 -4.26 -5.74
CA ASP A 20 10.67 -5.33 -6.30
C ASP A 20 10.25 -5.55 -7.75
N GLU A 21 11.20 -5.54 -8.70
CA GLU A 21 10.90 -5.87 -10.09
C GLU A 21 10.69 -7.39 -10.21
N VAL A 22 9.47 -7.79 -10.54
CA VAL A 22 9.08 -9.21 -10.62
C VAL A 22 9.11 -9.73 -12.06
N SER A 23 9.04 -8.83 -13.03
CA SER A 23 9.28 -9.11 -14.45
C SER A 23 9.62 -7.79 -15.15
N LEU A 24 10.17 -7.86 -16.37
CA LEU A 24 10.60 -6.66 -17.10
C LEU A 24 9.47 -5.64 -17.22
N GLY A 25 9.62 -4.50 -16.54
CA GLY A 25 8.62 -3.43 -16.55
C GLY A 25 7.42 -3.66 -15.62
N GLN A 26 7.46 -4.65 -14.73
CA GLN A 26 6.44 -4.91 -13.71
C GLN A 26 7.06 -5.04 -12.32
N TRP A 27 6.40 -4.42 -11.36
CA TRP A 27 6.87 -4.37 -9.99
C TRP A 27 5.79 -4.82 -9.03
N GLN A 28 6.20 -5.56 -8.01
CA GLN A 28 5.45 -5.68 -6.78
C GLN A 28 5.73 -4.44 -5.93
N LEU A 29 4.67 -3.75 -5.51
CA LEU A 29 4.75 -2.50 -4.77
C LEU A 29 4.23 -2.71 -3.36
N ASP A 30 5.05 -2.35 -2.37
CA ASP A 30 4.66 -2.30 -0.96
C ASP A 30 4.09 -0.92 -0.60
N ILE A 31 2.77 -0.83 -0.68
CA ILE A 31 2.03 0.40 -0.38
C ILE A 31 2.09 0.72 1.12
N GLY A 32 2.09 -0.29 1.99
CA GLY A 32 2.14 -0.10 3.45
C GLY A 32 3.46 0.53 3.90
N LYS A 33 4.58 -0.01 3.39
CA LYS A 33 5.92 0.56 3.63
C LYS A 33 6.05 1.96 3.04
N SER A 34 5.47 2.23 1.87
CA SER A 34 5.42 3.58 1.31
C SER A 34 4.72 4.58 2.24
N CYS A 35 3.56 4.22 2.79
CA CYS A 35 2.86 5.05 3.77
C CYS A 35 3.70 5.26 5.04
N ARG A 36 4.32 4.19 5.57
CA ARG A 36 5.18 4.28 6.76
C ARG A 36 6.32 5.28 6.57
N LEU A 37 7.08 5.16 5.47
CA LEU A 37 8.20 6.05 5.20
C LEU A 37 7.77 7.52 5.04
N GLN A 38 6.58 7.75 4.46
CA GLN A 38 6.02 9.10 4.36
C GLN A 38 5.61 9.68 5.72
N LEU A 39 5.00 8.87 6.59
CA LEU A 39 4.65 9.28 7.96
C LEU A 39 5.89 9.57 8.80
N GLU A 40 6.93 8.73 8.70
CA GLU A 40 8.22 8.95 9.37
C GLU A 40 8.90 10.22 8.86
N ALA A 41 8.91 10.46 7.54
CA ALA A 41 9.42 11.69 6.95
C ALA A 41 8.65 12.94 7.39
N ALA A 42 7.36 12.80 7.74
CA ALA A 42 6.55 13.86 8.32
C ALA A 42 6.80 14.09 9.83
N GLY A 43 7.72 13.33 10.45
CA GLY A 43 8.11 13.48 11.84
C GLY A 43 7.35 12.60 12.84
N ILE A 44 6.53 11.65 12.37
CA ILE A 44 5.87 10.68 13.26
C ILE A 44 6.90 9.61 13.64
N SER A 45 7.11 9.40 14.94
CA SER A 45 7.98 8.31 15.41
C SER A 45 7.47 6.96 14.91
N GLY A 46 8.38 6.12 14.44
CA GLY A 46 8.07 4.76 13.98
C GLY A 46 7.40 3.88 15.03
N GLU A 47 7.55 4.19 16.32
CA GLU A 47 6.88 3.53 17.44
C GLU A 47 5.39 3.88 17.55
N LYS A 48 4.95 4.97 16.91
CA LYS A 48 3.55 5.41 16.84
C LYS A 48 2.86 5.01 15.54
N ILE A 49 3.52 4.19 14.72
CA ILE A 49 3.03 3.74 13.42
C ILE A 49 2.85 2.23 13.47
N ASP A 50 1.60 1.82 13.57
CA ASP A 50 1.21 0.41 13.44
C ASP A 50 0.72 0.13 12.01
N ALA A 51 1.10 -1.03 11.51
CA ALA A 51 0.64 -1.54 10.22
C ALA A 51 -0.08 -2.87 10.43
N VAL A 52 -1.25 -2.97 9.82
CA VAL A 52 -2.01 -4.22 9.70
C VAL A 52 -1.25 -5.14 8.74
N ALA A 53 -1.05 -6.40 9.11
CA ALA A 53 -0.26 -7.35 8.32
C ALA A 53 -1.09 -8.02 7.19
N GLU A 54 -2.41 -7.89 7.27
CA GLU A 54 -3.37 -8.61 6.46
C GLU A 54 -3.45 -8.05 5.03
N CYS A 55 -3.39 -8.95 4.05
CA CYS A 55 -3.57 -8.61 2.65
C CYS A 55 -5.02 -8.83 2.19
N THR A 56 -5.68 -7.77 1.73
CA THR A 56 -7.06 -7.84 1.22
C THR A 56 -7.21 -8.80 0.04
N CYS A 57 -6.17 -8.97 -0.78
CA CYS A 57 -6.14 -9.94 -1.87
C CYS A 57 -6.08 -11.38 -1.35
N CYS A 58 -5.19 -11.65 -0.38
CA CYS A 58 -4.90 -13.01 0.10
C CYS A 58 -6.02 -13.62 0.95
N HIS A 59 -6.71 -12.81 1.76
CA HIS A 59 -7.75 -13.29 2.69
C HIS A 59 -9.16 -13.07 2.12
N ARG A 60 -9.61 -13.98 1.25
CA ARG A 60 -10.89 -13.86 0.53
C ARG A 60 -12.11 -13.94 1.44
N GLU A 61 -12.02 -14.73 2.48
CA GLU A 61 -13.05 -14.93 3.49
C GLU A 61 -13.26 -13.71 4.40
N LEU A 62 -12.28 -12.80 4.48
CA LEU A 62 -12.32 -11.63 5.36
C LEU A 62 -12.54 -10.31 4.60
N PHE A 63 -11.99 -10.18 3.39
CA PHE A 63 -11.96 -8.90 2.69
C PHE A 63 -12.47 -8.96 1.26
N PHE A 64 -13.22 -7.93 0.86
CA PHE A 64 -13.37 -7.54 -0.54
C PHE A 64 -12.02 -7.14 -1.14
N SER A 65 -11.75 -7.53 -2.39
CA SER A 65 -10.52 -7.11 -3.08
C SER A 65 -10.78 -6.78 -4.54
N HIS A 66 -10.65 -5.50 -4.88
CA HIS A 66 -10.84 -5.01 -6.25
C HIS A 66 -9.91 -5.72 -7.25
N ARG A 67 -8.66 -5.99 -6.86
CA ARG A 67 -7.67 -6.65 -7.73
C ARG A 67 -8.01 -8.12 -7.95
N ARG A 68 -8.31 -8.87 -6.87
CA ARG A 68 -8.63 -10.29 -6.94
C ARG A 68 -9.95 -10.53 -7.67
N ASP A 69 -10.95 -9.72 -7.36
CA ASP A 69 -12.33 -9.90 -7.81
C ASP A 69 -12.62 -9.11 -9.10
N GLN A 70 -11.57 -8.72 -9.83
CA GLN A 70 -11.62 -8.12 -11.16
C GLN A 70 -12.59 -6.93 -11.27
N GLY A 71 -12.59 -6.09 -10.22
CA GLY A 71 -13.39 -4.88 -10.15
C GLY A 71 -14.84 -5.06 -9.67
N VAL A 72 -15.39 -6.27 -9.66
CA VAL A 72 -16.77 -6.56 -9.27
C VAL A 72 -16.80 -7.09 -7.84
N THR A 73 -16.86 -6.18 -6.87
CA THR A 73 -16.83 -6.51 -5.44
C THR A 73 -17.41 -5.38 -4.59
N GLY A 74 -17.73 -5.67 -3.32
CA GLY A 74 -18.08 -4.66 -2.31
C GLY A 74 -16.91 -3.75 -1.92
N ARG A 75 -17.11 -2.93 -0.88
CA ARG A 75 -16.09 -2.04 -0.32
C ARG A 75 -16.07 -2.18 1.20
N GLN A 76 -14.87 -2.14 1.77
CA GLN A 76 -14.67 -2.04 3.21
C GLN A 76 -14.71 -0.56 3.64
N MET A 77 -15.01 -0.33 4.92
CA MET A 77 -15.02 1.00 5.53
C MET A 77 -13.97 1.06 6.65
N GLY A 78 -13.05 2.02 6.55
CA GLY A 78 -12.19 2.42 7.66
C GLY A 78 -12.79 3.63 8.36
N PHE A 79 -13.02 3.55 9.66
CA PHE A 79 -13.58 4.65 10.44
C PHE A 79 -12.83 4.80 11.78
N VAL A 80 -12.76 6.04 12.26
CA VAL A 80 -12.23 6.39 13.57
C VAL A 80 -13.24 7.33 14.23
N LEU A 81 -13.52 7.12 15.52
CA LEU A 81 -14.41 7.96 16.30
C LEU A 81 -13.68 8.36 17.58
N MET A 82 -13.68 9.65 17.87
CA MET A 82 -13.34 10.16 19.20
C MET A 82 -14.65 10.36 19.96
N LYS A 83 -14.71 9.85 21.19
CA LYS A 83 -15.84 10.07 22.10
C LYS A 83 -15.69 11.40 22.81
#